data_AF-A0A3D5J9Z8-F1
#
_entry.id   AF-A0A3D5J9Z8-F1
#
_cell.length_a   1.000
_cell.length_b   1.000
_cell.length_c   1.000
_cell.angle_alpha   90.00
_cell.angle_beta   90.00
_cell.angle_gamma   90.00
#
_symmetry.space_group_name_H-M   'P 1'
#
loop_
_entity.id
_entity.type
_entity.pdbx_description
1 polymer ?
#
loop_
_entity_poly.entity_id
_entity_poly.type
_entity_poly.pdbx_seq_one_letter_code
_entity_poly.pdbx_strand_id
1 'polypeptide(L)'
;MTDKFQDKSQVIEAELTPQDEEFLKEINQQILEFLEKDEEILEFDPMNSYQRRLVHQMGSLYQLSSKSVGSRDERYVCLLKSQSLGEILSAQEKPEDATGPTPRKGVMIDRGDEIFYCRPGQKIVLRADGSFGVPTSENTMQVLDKREMDSGMFRIQRNHLICPQDEQW
;
A
#
# COMPACT_ATOMS: atom_id res chain seq x y z
N MET A 1 32.44 -0.47 -2.07
CA MET A 1 31.74 0.81 -2.13
C MET A 1 30.57 0.62 -3.08
N THR A 2 29.40 0.26 -2.55
CA THR A 2 28.21 0.01 -3.36
C THR A 2 27.47 1.34 -3.51
N ASP A 3 27.34 1.76 -4.75
CA ASP A 3 26.78 3.03 -5.20
C ASP A 3 25.26 3.06 -4.92
N LYS A 4 24.89 3.27 -3.65
CA LYS A 4 23.50 3.14 -3.16
C LYS A 4 22.56 4.26 -3.63
N PHE A 5 23.11 5.30 -4.26
CA PHE A 5 22.43 6.55 -4.56
C PHE A 5 22.49 6.93 -6.05
N GLN A 6 22.67 5.94 -6.93
CA GLN A 6 22.56 6.18 -8.36
C GLN A 6 21.13 6.59 -8.74
N ASP A 7 21.02 7.45 -9.74
CA ASP A 7 19.77 7.84 -10.39
C ASP A 7 19.11 6.60 -11.02
N LYS A 8 17.89 6.27 -10.55
CA LYS A 8 17.13 5.12 -11.03
C LYS A 8 15.93 5.50 -11.92
N SER A 9 15.84 6.78 -12.31
CA SER A 9 14.76 7.28 -13.17
C SER A 9 14.65 6.54 -14.51
N GLN A 10 15.76 5.99 -15.02
CA GLN A 10 15.81 5.28 -16.30
C GLN A 10 15.40 3.80 -16.24
N VAL A 11 15.11 3.25 -15.05
CA VAL A 11 14.88 1.80 -14.85
C VAL A 11 13.40 1.42 -15.04
N ILE A 12 12.50 2.40 -15.19
CA ILE A 12 11.07 2.15 -15.29
C ILE A 12 10.72 1.68 -16.71
N GLU A 13 10.23 0.44 -16.84
CA GLU A 13 9.75 -0.19 -18.09
C GLU A 13 8.41 0.41 -18.60
N ALA A 14 8.29 1.73 -18.64
CA ALA A 14 7.16 2.44 -19.22
C ALA A 14 7.58 3.20 -20.47
N GLU A 15 6.67 3.37 -21.43
CA GLU A 15 6.84 4.37 -22.48
C GLU A 15 6.72 5.75 -21.82
N LEU A 16 7.86 6.36 -21.50
CA LEU A 16 7.95 7.65 -20.83
C LEU A 16 7.90 8.77 -21.85
N THR A 17 7.04 9.76 -21.61
CA THR A 17 7.13 11.03 -22.33
C THR A 17 8.25 11.89 -21.74
N PRO A 18 8.76 12.91 -22.46
CA PRO A 18 9.77 13.81 -21.90
C PRO A 18 9.32 14.48 -20.60
N GLN A 19 8.01 14.75 -20.46
CA GLN A 19 7.43 15.29 -19.24
C GLN A 19 7.46 14.28 -18.08
N ASP A 20 7.28 12.99 -18.36
CA ASP A 20 7.38 11.93 -17.35
C ASP A 20 8.82 11.75 -16.89
N GLU A 21 9.81 11.87 -17.79
CA GLU A 21 11.22 11.82 -17.44
C GLU A 21 11.63 12.98 -16.52
N GLU A 22 11.16 14.21 -16.80
CA GLU A 22 11.39 15.37 -15.94
C GLU A 22 10.76 15.17 -14.56
N PHE A 23 9.51 14.70 -14.53
CA PHE A 23 8.82 14.37 -13.28
C PHE A 23 9.58 13.30 -12.47
N LEU A 24 10.02 12.21 -13.12
CA LEU A 24 10.77 11.14 -12.45
C LEU A 24 12.12 11.63 -11.92
N LYS A 25 12.80 12.54 -12.62
CA LYS A 25 14.04 13.17 -12.13
C LYS A 25 13.79 14.00 -10.89
N GLU A 26 12.70 14.77 -10.87
CA GLU A 26 12.31 15.55 -9.69
C GLU A 26 12.02 14.64 -8.49
N ILE A 27 11.20 13.61 -8.68
CA ILE A 27 10.90 12.61 -7.65
C ILE A 27 12.18 11.91 -7.17
N ASN A 28 13.07 11.55 -8.10
CA ASN A 28 14.34 10.93 -7.79
C ASN A 28 15.20 11.83 -6.89
N GLN A 29 15.30 13.11 -7.22
CA GLN A 29 16.04 14.09 -6.41
C GLN A 29 15.44 14.21 -5.00
N GLN A 30 14.11 14.31 -4.89
CA GLN A 30 13.43 14.36 -3.59
C GLN A 30 13.68 13.09 -2.76
N ILE A 31 13.69 11.91 -3.39
CA ILE A 31 14.00 10.64 -2.71
C ILE A 31 15.46 10.60 -2.23
N LEU A 32 16.42 11.07 -3.04
CA LEU A 32 17.83 11.12 -2.65
C LEU A 32 18.02 12.04 -1.44
N GLU A 33 17.45 13.24 -1.47
CA GLU A 33 17.49 14.17 -0.33
C GLU A 33 16.81 13.57 0.91
N PHE A 34 15.67 12.91 0.73
CA PHE A 34 14.98 12.22 1.80
C PHE A 34 15.81 11.10 2.43
N LEU A 35 16.57 10.35 1.62
CA LEU A 35 17.45 9.29 2.13
C LEU A 35 18.63 9.84 2.96
N GLU A 36 19.07 11.07 2.70
CA GLU A 36 20.14 11.74 3.45
C GLU A 36 19.64 12.39 4.75
N LYS A 37 18.38 12.82 4.80
CA LYS A 37 17.76 13.40 6.00
C LYS A 37 17.42 12.34 7.04
N ASP A 38 17.25 12.74 8.30
CA ASP A 38 16.72 11.88 9.37
C ASP A 38 15.17 11.76 9.34
N GLU A 39 14.52 12.30 8.30
CA GLU A 39 13.07 12.18 8.13
C GLU A 39 12.67 10.74 7.77
N GLU A 40 11.56 10.26 8.32
CA GLU A 40 11.10 8.87 8.13
C GLU A 40 9.98 8.73 7.10
N ILE A 41 9.32 9.83 6.76
CA ILE A 41 8.21 9.90 5.80
C ILE A 41 8.50 11.03 4.82
N LEU A 42 8.40 10.73 3.53
CA LEU A 42 8.38 11.70 2.44
C LEU A 42 6.97 11.77 1.88
N GLU A 43 6.30 12.90 2.05
CA GLU A 43 4.99 13.16 1.46
C GLU A 43 5.16 13.94 0.17
N PHE A 44 4.43 13.53 -0.87
CA PHE A 44 4.39 14.25 -2.14
C PHE A 44 3.10 15.06 -2.28
N ASP A 45 3.10 15.99 -3.22
CA ASP A 45 1.89 16.71 -3.60
C ASP A 45 0.81 15.77 -4.19
N PRO A 46 -0.48 16.14 -4.09
CA PRO A 46 -1.55 15.44 -4.78
C PRO A 46 -1.26 15.31 -6.27
N MET A 47 -1.39 14.09 -6.79
CA MET A 47 -0.99 13.77 -8.16
C MET A 47 -1.93 12.76 -8.78
N ASN A 48 -1.96 12.68 -10.10
CA ASN A 48 -2.90 11.80 -10.80
C ASN A 48 -2.53 10.31 -10.64
N SER A 49 -3.45 9.40 -10.97
CA SER A 49 -3.24 7.96 -10.80
C SER A 49 -2.02 7.39 -11.53
N TYR A 50 -1.65 7.95 -12.68
CA TYR A 50 -0.48 7.53 -13.44
C TYR A 50 0.81 7.97 -12.75
N GLN A 51 0.89 9.23 -12.32
CA GLN A 51 2.02 9.76 -11.53
C GLN A 51 2.20 8.99 -10.22
N ARG A 52 1.11 8.69 -9.49
CA ARG A 52 1.19 7.87 -8.27
C ARG A 52 1.82 6.49 -8.55
N ARG A 53 1.43 5.85 -9.66
CA ARG A 53 2.03 4.56 -10.07
C ARG A 53 3.52 4.68 -10.32
N LEU A 54 3.96 5.74 -10.99
CA LEU A 54 5.37 6.03 -11.23
C LEU A 54 6.16 6.21 -9.91
N VAL A 55 5.62 6.98 -8.96
CA VAL A 55 6.24 7.15 -7.63
C VAL A 55 6.31 5.83 -6.85
N HIS A 56 5.26 5.00 -6.92
CA HIS A 56 5.28 3.66 -6.32
C HIS A 56 6.39 2.77 -6.92
N GLN A 57 6.55 2.79 -8.25
CA GLN A 57 7.63 2.06 -8.93
C GLN A 57 9.01 2.58 -8.49
N MET A 58 9.19 3.91 -8.47
CA MET A 58 10.44 4.53 -8.04
C MET A 58 10.79 4.19 -6.59
N GLY A 59 9.83 4.30 -5.66
CA GLY A 59 10.01 3.94 -4.26
C GLY A 59 10.47 2.49 -4.10
N SER A 60 9.87 1.56 -4.86
CA SER A 60 10.28 0.15 -4.86
C SER A 60 11.74 -0.04 -5.30
N LEU A 61 12.24 0.75 -6.26
CA LEU A 61 13.64 0.68 -6.71
C LEU A 61 14.62 1.10 -5.61
N TYR A 62 14.20 2.01 -4.73
CA TYR A 62 14.94 2.45 -3.55
C TYR A 62 14.68 1.58 -2.31
N GLN A 63 13.90 0.49 -2.45
CA GLN A 63 13.47 -0.37 -1.35
C GLN A 63 12.71 0.40 -0.25
N LEU A 64 12.04 1.48 -0.63
CA LEU A 64 11.16 2.27 0.21
C LEU A 64 9.75 1.68 0.18
N SER A 65 9.06 1.80 1.29
CA SER A 65 7.63 1.46 1.35
C SER A 65 6.82 2.62 0.81
N SER A 66 5.69 2.34 0.16
CA SER A 66 4.90 3.36 -0.52
C SER A 66 3.42 3.20 -0.22
N LYS A 67 2.74 4.32 0.08
CA LYS A 67 1.31 4.34 0.42
C LYS A 67 0.63 5.52 -0.26
N SER A 68 -0.51 5.28 -0.90
CA SER A 68 -1.37 6.39 -1.36
C SER A 68 -2.30 6.83 -0.24
N VAL A 69 -2.36 8.12 0.06
CA VAL A 69 -3.18 8.73 1.12
C VAL A 69 -4.09 9.80 0.49
N GLY A 70 -5.26 10.05 1.06
CA GLY A 70 -6.21 11.05 0.57
C GLY A 70 -7.25 10.53 -0.42
N SER A 71 -8.21 11.38 -0.77
CA SER A 71 -9.39 11.04 -1.58
C SER A 71 -9.45 11.85 -2.88
N ARG A 72 -9.82 11.19 -3.98
CA ARG A 72 -10.01 11.80 -5.32
C ARG A 72 -8.84 12.69 -5.74
N ASP A 73 -9.05 14.00 -5.80
CA ASP A 73 -8.10 14.99 -6.33
C ASP A 73 -7.06 15.42 -5.30
N GLU A 74 -7.31 15.13 -4.02
CA GLU A 74 -6.36 15.35 -2.91
C GLU A 74 -5.52 14.11 -2.65
N ARG A 75 -5.55 13.11 -3.55
CA ARG A 75 -4.85 11.85 -3.34
C ARG A 75 -3.38 11.98 -3.70
N TYR A 76 -2.53 11.73 -2.72
CA TYR A 76 -1.08 11.81 -2.81
C TYR A 76 -0.41 10.47 -2.45
N VAL A 77 0.91 10.40 -2.59
CA VAL A 77 1.73 9.25 -2.21
C VAL A 77 2.67 9.67 -1.08
N CYS A 78 2.92 8.75 -0.16
CA CYS A 78 3.97 8.84 0.84
C CYS A 78 4.97 7.72 0.59
N LEU A 79 6.26 8.02 0.73
CA LEU A 79 7.33 7.04 0.81
C LEU A 79 7.86 6.97 2.24
N LEU A 80 8.14 5.76 2.72
CA LEU A 80 8.65 5.51 4.06
C LEU A 80 9.94 4.71 3.97
N LYS A 81 10.91 5.02 4.83
CA LYS A 81 12.11 4.18 4.95
C LYS A 81 11.70 2.83 5.50
N SER A 82 12.25 1.75 4.94
CA SER A 82 11.85 0.39 5.32
C SER A 82 12.10 0.09 6.80
N GLN A 83 13.06 0.78 7.43
CA GLN A 83 13.32 0.71 8.87
C GLN A 83 12.22 1.39 9.70
N SER A 84 11.69 2.53 9.24
CA SER A 84 10.56 3.19 9.89
C SER A 84 9.21 2.65 9.52
N LEU A 85 9.04 1.82 8.48
CA LEU A 85 7.78 1.10 8.33
C LEU A 85 7.55 0.18 9.55
N GLY A 86 8.60 -0.49 10.02
CA GLY A 86 8.55 -1.29 11.24
C GLY A 86 8.22 -0.45 12.47
N GLU A 87 8.88 0.71 12.63
CA GLU A 87 8.68 1.62 13.77
C GLU A 87 7.40 2.45 13.70
N ILE A 88 6.87 2.81 12.54
CA ILE A 88 5.63 3.58 12.37
C ILE A 88 4.42 2.66 12.51
N LEU A 89 4.50 1.42 11.97
CA LEU A 89 3.50 0.39 12.25
C LEU A 89 3.49 0.00 13.73
N SER A 90 4.64 0.01 14.41
CA SER A 90 4.72 -0.24 15.86
C SER A 90 4.55 1.00 16.74
N ALA A 91 4.66 2.22 16.23
CA ALA A 91 4.38 3.46 16.97
C ALA A 91 2.88 3.79 17.01
N GLN A 92 2.10 3.30 16.05
CA GLN A 92 0.63 3.27 16.17
C GLN A 92 0.14 2.18 17.15
N GLU A 93 0.99 1.25 17.55
CA GLU A 93 0.70 0.21 18.55
C GLU A 93 1.71 0.25 19.70
N LYS A 94 1.59 1.22 20.62
CA LYS A 94 2.28 1.12 21.90
C LYS A 94 1.50 0.22 22.87
N PRO A 95 2.16 -0.54 23.76
CA PRO A 95 3.08 -1.64 23.46
C PRO A 95 2.76 -2.89 24.31
N GLU A 96 2.79 -4.10 23.76
CA GLU A 96 3.17 -5.26 24.58
C GLU A 96 3.69 -6.47 23.77
N ASP A 97 5.03 -6.54 23.78
CA ASP A 97 5.86 -7.72 23.99
C ASP A 97 6.01 -8.85 22.95
N ALA A 98 7.27 -9.29 22.88
CA ALA A 98 7.77 -10.60 22.48
C ALA A 98 7.80 -11.02 20.99
N THR A 99 9.02 -10.91 20.46
CA THR A 99 9.84 -11.98 19.82
C THR A 99 9.21 -12.97 18.84
N GLY A 100 9.68 -12.89 17.59
CA GLY A 100 10.01 -14.05 16.76
C GLY A 100 8.85 -14.82 16.12
N PRO A 101 9.11 -15.59 15.04
CA PRO A 101 8.08 -16.10 14.14
C PRO A 101 7.39 -17.31 14.77
N THR A 102 6.14 -17.14 15.19
CA THR A 102 5.22 -18.24 15.45
C THR A 102 3.89 -17.97 14.77
N PRO A 103 3.21 -19.02 14.25
CA PRO A 103 1.99 -18.87 13.48
C PRO A 103 0.87 -18.40 14.41
N ARG A 104 0.54 -17.11 14.35
CA ARG A 104 -0.51 -16.51 15.20
C ARG A 104 -1.88 -17.01 14.73
N LYS A 105 -2.42 -17.99 15.46
CA LYS A 105 -3.87 -18.26 15.48
C LYS A 105 -4.57 -16.97 15.90
N GLY A 106 -5.38 -16.41 15.02
CA GLY A 106 -6.35 -15.37 15.35
C GLY A 106 -5.88 -13.92 15.16
N VAL A 107 -5.19 -13.60 14.05
CA VAL A 107 -5.06 -12.19 13.64
C VAL A 107 -6.47 -11.68 13.32
N MET A 108 -6.96 -10.72 14.09
CA MET A 108 -8.21 -10.01 13.82
C MET A 108 -7.90 -8.91 12.81
N ILE A 109 -8.26 -9.13 11.55
CA ILE A 109 -8.10 -8.15 10.47
C ILE A 109 -9.28 -7.20 10.51
N ASP A 110 -9.01 -5.97 10.93
CA ASP A 110 -9.96 -4.88 10.95
C ASP A 110 -9.32 -3.65 10.30
N ARG A 111 -9.97 -3.13 9.24
CA ARG A 111 -9.56 -1.92 8.53
C ARG A 111 -10.45 -0.73 8.92
N GLY A 112 -11.26 -0.88 9.96
CA GLY A 112 -12.18 0.14 10.44
C GLY A 112 -13.20 0.52 9.37
N ASP A 113 -13.31 1.82 9.11
CA ASP A 113 -14.26 2.40 8.16
C ASP A 113 -13.70 2.57 6.74
N GLU A 114 -12.54 1.96 6.45
CA GLU A 114 -11.94 2.02 5.11
C GLU A 114 -12.83 1.31 4.08
N ILE A 115 -13.22 2.05 3.03
CA ILE A 115 -14.08 1.55 1.96
C ILE A 115 -13.24 1.15 0.75
N PHE A 116 -13.37 -0.11 0.34
CA PHE A 116 -12.76 -0.68 -0.85
C PHE A 116 -13.77 -0.77 -1.98
N TYR A 117 -13.27 -0.66 -3.21
CA TYR A 117 -14.08 -0.67 -4.43
C TYR A 117 -13.69 -1.86 -5.31
N CYS A 118 -14.69 -2.45 -5.96
CA CYS A 118 -14.53 -3.53 -6.93
C CYS A 118 -15.65 -3.48 -7.97
N ARG A 119 -15.62 -4.38 -8.96
CA ARG A 119 -16.71 -4.47 -9.94
C ARG A 119 -17.97 -5.01 -9.24
N PRO A 120 -19.17 -4.48 -9.52
CA PRO A 120 -20.42 -5.10 -9.11
C PRO A 120 -20.49 -6.57 -9.57
N GLY A 121 -20.91 -7.48 -8.69
CA GLY A 121 -20.89 -8.93 -8.92
C GLY A 121 -19.50 -9.58 -8.80
N GLN A 122 -18.46 -8.84 -8.42
CA GLN A 122 -17.12 -9.40 -8.24
C GLN A 122 -17.02 -10.20 -6.94
N LYS A 123 -16.51 -11.42 -7.04
CA LYS A 123 -16.15 -12.22 -5.86
C LYS A 123 -14.84 -11.74 -5.28
N ILE A 124 -14.87 -11.39 -4.00
CA ILE A 124 -13.73 -10.99 -3.19
C ILE A 124 -13.51 -12.02 -2.08
N VAL A 125 -12.26 -12.36 -1.84
CA VAL A 125 -11.83 -13.18 -0.71
C VAL A 125 -10.95 -12.35 0.23
N LEU A 126 -11.16 -12.50 1.53
CA LEU A 126 -10.25 -12.07 2.59
C LEU A 126 -9.47 -13.29 3.09
N ARG A 127 -8.16 -13.15 3.21
CA ARG A 127 -7.25 -14.26 3.57
C ARG A 127 -6.68 -14.05 4.97
N ALA A 128 -6.18 -15.14 5.55
CA ALA A 128 -5.69 -15.19 6.93
C ALA A 128 -4.46 -14.30 7.20
N ASP A 129 -3.74 -13.91 6.16
CA ASP A 129 -2.62 -12.97 6.22
C ASP A 129 -3.04 -11.49 6.12
N GLY A 130 -4.35 -11.21 5.97
CA GLY A 130 -4.88 -9.86 5.77
C GLY A 130 -4.91 -9.40 4.32
N SER A 131 -4.45 -10.22 3.37
CA SER A 131 -4.60 -9.94 1.96
C SER A 131 -6.04 -10.17 1.51
N PHE A 132 -6.52 -9.38 0.55
CA PHE A 132 -7.84 -9.55 -0.04
C PHE A 132 -7.82 -9.29 -1.54
N GLY A 133 -8.80 -9.84 -2.27
CA GLY A 133 -8.91 -9.63 -3.71
C GLY A 133 -9.70 -10.72 -4.42
N VAL A 134 -9.53 -10.84 -5.73
CA VAL A 134 -10.21 -11.88 -6.52
C VAL A 134 -9.60 -13.26 -6.20
N PRO A 135 -10.41 -14.31 -6.02
CA PRO A 135 -9.89 -15.65 -5.84
C PRO A 135 -9.12 -16.10 -7.09
N THR A 136 -7.86 -16.45 -6.92
CA THR A 136 -6.99 -17.02 -7.96
C THR A 136 -6.57 -18.43 -7.54
N SER A 137 -6.45 -19.35 -8.50
CA SER A 137 -6.06 -20.75 -8.25
C SER A 137 -4.63 -20.91 -7.75
N GLU A 138 -3.78 -19.90 -7.96
CA GLU A 138 -2.38 -19.88 -7.52
C GLU A 138 -2.23 -19.59 -6.03
N ASN A 139 -3.25 -18.99 -5.40
CA ASN A 139 -3.18 -18.60 -4.01
C ASN A 139 -3.84 -19.67 -3.12
N THR A 140 -3.00 -20.48 -2.47
CA THR A 140 -3.40 -21.56 -1.55
C THR A 140 -3.60 -21.08 -0.11
N MET A 141 -3.51 -19.78 0.16
CA MET A 141 -3.67 -19.25 1.51
C MET A 141 -5.09 -19.47 2.03
N GLN A 142 -5.18 -19.65 3.34
CA GLN A 142 -6.46 -19.84 4.03
C GLN A 142 -7.36 -18.61 3.84
N VAL A 143 -8.57 -18.85 3.36
CA VAL A 143 -9.61 -17.82 3.23
C VAL A 143 -10.36 -17.71 4.55
N LEU A 144 -10.44 -16.49 5.08
CA LEU A 144 -11.23 -16.16 6.27
C LEU A 144 -12.67 -15.83 5.91
N ASP A 145 -12.87 -15.05 4.85
CA ASP A 145 -14.19 -14.67 4.36
C ASP A 145 -14.20 -14.57 2.84
N LYS A 146 -15.36 -14.83 2.23
CA LYS A 146 -15.56 -14.78 0.78
C LYS A 146 -16.96 -14.28 0.48
N ARG A 147 -17.02 -13.23 -0.34
CA ARG A 147 -18.29 -12.60 -0.69
C ARG A 147 -18.34 -12.11 -2.12
N GLU A 148 -19.54 -12.10 -2.69
CA GLU A 148 -19.84 -11.44 -3.96
C GLU A 148 -20.33 -10.02 -3.68
N MET A 149 -19.73 -9.04 -4.34
CA MET A 149 -19.94 -7.63 -4.04
C MET A 149 -21.01 -7.02 -4.95
N ASP A 150 -22.24 -6.93 -4.47
CA ASP A 150 -23.37 -6.44 -5.28
C ASP A 150 -23.25 -4.97 -5.68
N SER A 151 -22.84 -4.11 -4.74
CA SER A 151 -22.73 -2.65 -4.93
C SER A 151 -21.37 -2.22 -5.46
N GLY A 152 -20.40 -3.14 -5.57
CA GLY A 152 -19.01 -2.82 -5.92
C GLY A 152 -18.24 -2.09 -4.81
N MET A 153 -18.75 -2.05 -3.57
CA MET A 153 -18.12 -1.41 -2.42
C MET A 153 -18.19 -2.32 -1.20
N PHE A 154 -17.13 -2.37 -0.39
CA PHE A 154 -17.08 -3.17 0.83
C PHE A 154 -16.10 -2.61 1.86
N ARG A 155 -16.29 -2.99 3.13
CA ARG A 155 -15.39 -2.75 4.27
C ARG A 155 -14.82 -4.08 4.74
N ILE A 156 -13.72 -4.01 5.49
CA ILE A 156 -13.14 -5.19 6.15
C ILE A 156 -13.12 -4.93 7.63
N GLN A 157 -13.95 -5.63 8.39
CA GLN A 157 -14.02 -5.48 9.85
C GLN A 157 -14.06 -6.85 10.51
N ARG A 158 -13.31 -7.03 11.59
CA ARG A 158 -13.29 -8.26 12.40
C ARG A 158 -13.25 -9.56 11.59
N ASN A 159 -12.37 -9.64 10.58
CA ASN A 159 -12.23 -10.77 9.65
C ASN A 159 -13.39 -10.97 8.66
N HIS A 160 -14.25 -9.97 8.46
CA HIS A 160 -15.42 -10.05 7.60
C HIS A 160 -15.43 -8.99 6.50
N LEU A 161 -15.97 -9.38 5.35
CA LEU A 161 -16.28 -8.52 4.23
C LEU A 161 -17.71 -7.96 4.41
N ILE A 162 -17.79 -6.70 4.81
CA ILE A 162 -19.06 -6.00 5.07
C ILE A 162 -19.47 -5.21 3.84
N CYS A 163 -20.69 -5.41 3.39
CA CYS A 163 -21.30 -4.71 2.27
C CYS A 163 -22.27 -3.62 2.77
N PRO A 164 -22.56 -2.58 1.96
CA PRO A 164 -23.53 -1.54 2.31
C PRO A 164 -24.94 -2.04 2.66
N GLN A 165 -25.29 -3.25 2.25
CA GLN A 165 -26.57 -3.89 2.54
C GLN A 165 -26.61 -4.59 3.91
N ASP A 166 -25.46 -4.72 4.58
CA ASP A 166 -25.41 -5.35 5.90
C ASP A 166 -25.76 -4.35 7.00
N GLU A 167 -26.41 -4.85 8.06
CA GLU A 167 -26.70 -4.06 9.26
C GLU A 167 -25.45 -3.51 9.96
N GLN A 168 -24.28 -4.06 9.62
CA GLN A 168 -22.98 -3.78 10.22
C GLN A 168 -22.13 -2.81 9.38
N TRP A 169 -22.70 -2.25 8.29
CA TRP A 169 -22.02 -1.28 7.43
C TRP A 169 -21.63 0.00 8.18
#